data_AF-A0A937FZF8-F1
#
_entry.id   AF-A0A937FZF8-F1
#
_cell.length_a   1.000
_cell.length_b   1.000
_cell.length_c   1.000
_cell.angle_alpha   90.00
_cell.angle_beta   90.00
_cell.angle_gamma   90.00
#
_symmetry.space_group_name_H-M   'P 1'
#
loop_
_entity.id
_entity.type
_entity.pdbx_description
1 polymer ?
#
loop_
_entity_poly.entity_id
_entity_poly.type
_entity_poly.pdbx_seq_one_letter_code
_entity_poly.pdbx_strand_id
1 'polypeptide(L)' 'MGFFSNFFSPKRQRIIESVRNYYSGKNEKIPYSSKEIREAIEWVRTSDIENKEMLIEKLTMAELLVQAKEPSKSR' A
#
# COMPACT_ATOMS: atom_id res chain seq x y z
N MET A 1 8.37 -24.72 -18.24
CA MET A 1 8.89 -23.53 -17.54
C MET A 1 7.72 -22.73 -17.02
N GLY A 2 7.41 -22.80 -15.73
CA GLY A 2 6.31 -22.07 -15.10
C GLY A 2 6.68 -21.75 -13.66
N PHE A 3 7.36 -20.62 -13.46
CA PHE A 3 7.85 -20.15 -12.15
C PHE A 3 7.50 -18.66 -11.95
N PHE A 4 6.24 -18.32 -12.11
CA PHE A 4 5.70 -17.10 -11.49
C PHE A 4 4.44 -17.51 -10.75
N SER A 5 4.64 -18.18 -9.61
CA SER A 5 3.65 -18.22 -8.55
C SER A 5 3.22 -16.79 -8.30
N ASN A 6 1.95 -16.49 -8.58
CA ASN A 6 1.27 -15.29 -8.10
C ASN A 6 1.59 -15.15 -6.62
N PHE A 7 2.55 -14.29 -6.29
CA PHE A 7 3.07 -14.11 -4.94
C PHE A 7 1.95 -13.49 -4.10
N PHE A 8 1.12 -14.35 -3.54
CA PHE A 8 0.22 -14.03 -2.44
C PHE A 8 1.12 -13.53 -1.32
N SER A 9 1.18 -12.22 -1.12
CA SER A 9 1.93 -11.63 -0.03
C SER A 9 0.92 -11.19 1.03
N PRO A 10 0.73 -11.98 2.11
CA PRO A 10 -0.16 -11.61 3.21
C PRO A 10 0.17 -10.23 3.78
N LYS A 11 1.45 -9.84 3.71
CA LYS A 11 1.91 -8.52 4.12
C LYS A 11 1.29 -7.41 3.26
N ARG A 12 1.28 -7.55 1.94
CA ARG A 12 0.73 -6.54 1.01
C ARG A 12 -0.79 -6.42 1.14
N GLN A 13 -1.49 -7.53 1.35
CA GLN A 13 -2.93 -7.51 1.65
C GLN A 13 -3.23 -6.77 2.97
N ARG A 14 -2.44 -6.99 4.02
CA ARG A 14 -2.59 -6.26 5.29
C ARG A 14 -2.33 -4.76 5.14
N ILE A 15 -1.38 -4.37 4.29
CA ILE A 15 -1.13 -2.96 3.96
C ILE A 15 -2.35 -2.35 3.28
N ILE A 16 -2.89 -3.01 2.25
CA ILE A 16 -4.10 -2.59 1.55
C ILE A 16 -5.28 -2.43 2.52
N GLU A 17 -5.47 -3.43 3.39
CA GLU A 17 -6.56 -3.40 4.38
C GLU A 17 -6.38 -2.27 5.38
N SER A 18 -5.16 -2.03 5.85
CA SER A 18 -4.89 -0.94 6.81
C SER A 18 -5.11 0.43 6.19
N VAL A 19 -4.74 0.62 4.92
CA VAL A 19 -5.05 1.86 4.18
C VAL A 19 -6.56 2.02 4.02
N ARG A 20 -7.29 0.95 3.67
CA ARG A 20 -8.76 0.99 3.61
C ARG A 20 -9.40 1.33 4.96
N ASN A 21 -8.90 0.74 6.04
CA ASN A 21 -9.38 0.99 7.40
C ASN A 21 -9.10 2.43 7.83
N TYR A 22 -7.97 3.01 7.43
CA TYR A 22 -7.66 4.42 7.66
C TYR A 22 -8.69 5.34 6.98
N TYR A 23 -8.94 5.16 5.69
CA TYR A 23 -9.93 5.95 4.96
C TYR A 23 -11.38 5.70 5.40
N SER A 24 -11.66 4.54 6.00
CA SER A 24 -12.98 4.21 6.56
C SER A 24 -13.17 4.74 7.99
N GLY A 25 -12.16 5.41 8.57
CA GLY A 25 -12.19 5.88 9.96
C GLY A 25 -12.08 4.78 11.02
N LYS A 26 -11.81 3.53 10.62
CA LYS A 26 -11.61 2.41 11.56
C LYS A 26 -10.24 2.46 12.25
N ASN A 27 -9.24 3.02 11.57
CA ASN A 27 -7.90 3.21 12.11
C ASN A 27 -7.51 4.69 12.04
N GLU A 28 -6.93 5.23 13.12
CA GLU A 28 -6.47 6.62 13.16
C GLU A 28 -5.12 6.83 12.45
N LYS A 29 -4.37 5.76 12.20
CA LYS A 29 -3.06 5.81 11.53
C LYS A 29 -2.82 4.60 10.65
N ILE A 30 -1.91 4.77 9.70
CA ILE A 30 -1.41 3.70 8.84
C ILE A 30 -0.10 3.19 9.47
N PRO A 31 -0.07 1.96 10.02
CA PRO A 31 1.09 1.43 10.77
C PRO A 31 2.18 0.86 9.84
N TYR A 32 2.41 1.49 8.70
CA TYR A 32 3.38 1.06 7.68
C TYR A 32 4.16 2.27 7.19
N SER A 33 5.41 2.04 6.81
CA SER A 33 6.26 3.07 6.22
C SER A 33 5.83 3.41 4.79
N SER A 34 6.23 4.60 4.31
CA SER A 34 6.00 5.01 2.92
C SER A 34 6.53 3.98 1.91
N LYS A 35 7.72 3.40 2.20
CA LYS A 35 8.34 2.34 1.40
C LYS A 35 7.48 1.07 1.31
N GLU A 36 6.93 0.61 2.43
CA GLU A 36 6.08 -0.59 2.43
C GLU A 36 4.78 -0.38 1.64
N ILE A 37 4.21 0.82 1.71
CA ILE A 37 3.03 1.18 0.92
C ILE A 37 3.38 1.19 -0.58
N ARG A 38 4.55 1.72 -0.95
CA ARG A 38 5.06 1.70 -2.32
C ARG A 38 5.23 0.28 -2.87
N GLU A 39 5.79 -0.64 -2.10
CA GLU A 39 5.89 -2.06 -2.49
C GLU A 39 4.50 -2.70 -2.72
N ALA A 40 3.49 -2.28 -1.94
CA ALA A 40 2.12 -2.74 -2.16
C ALA A 40 1.52 -2.15 -3.46
N ILE A 41 1.82 -0.89 -3.80
CA ILE A 41 1.40 -0.26 -5.07
C ILE A 41 1.99 -1.01 -6.26
N GLU A 42 3.29 -1.31 -6.26
CA GLU A 42 3.96 -2.02 -7.36
C GLU A 42 3.40 -3.42 -7.56
N TRP A 43 3.04 -4.10 -6.47
CA TRP A 43 2.37 -5.39 -6.54
C TRP A 43 0.95 -5.26 -7.11
N VAL A 44 0.15 -4.28 -6.68
CA VAL A 44 -1.19 -4.06 -7.23
C VAL A 44 -1.13 -3.72 -8.72
N ARG A 45 -0.11 -2.97 -9.17
CA ARG A 45 0.11 -2.64 -10.59
C ARG A 45 0.35 -3.86 -11.46
N THR A 46 1.03 -4.86 -10.91
CA THR A 46 1.40 -6.10 -11.61
C THR A 46 0.41 -7.24 -11.37
N SER A 47 -0.58 -7.04 -10.50
CA SER A 47 -1.61 -8.03 -10.18
C SER A 47 -2.89 -7.80 -10.98
N ASP A 48 -3.58 -8.88 -11.31
CA ASP A 48 -4.90 -8.83 -11.94
C ASP A 48 -5.98 -8.67 -10.87
N ILE A 49 -6.21 -7.42 -10.46
CA ILE A 49 -7.17 -7.04 -9.41
C ILE A 49 -8.22 -6.12 -10.03
N GLU A 50 -9.49 -6.39 -9.76
CA GLU A 50 -10.59 -5.52 -10.15
C GLU A 50 -10.49 -4.16 -9.43
N ASN A 51 -10.78 -3.06 -10.14
CA ASN A 51 -10.65 -1.69 -9.63
C ASN A 51 -9.22 -1.32 -9.18
N LYS A 52 -8.19 -1.89 -9.84
CA LYS A 52 -6.77 -1.62 -9.52
C LYS A 52 -6.41 -0.14 -9.50
N GLU A 53 -6.96 0.67 -10.38
CA GLU A 53 -6.61 2.10 -10.50
C GLU A 53 -7.02 2.88 -9.25
N MET A 54 -8.28 2.73 -8.82
CA MET A 54 -8.76 3.33 -7.57
C MET A 54 -7.96 2.82 -6.36
N LEU A 55 -7.55 1.55 -6.36
CA LEU A 55 -6.74 1.00 -5.28
C LEU A 55 -5.33 1.63 -5.24
N ILE A 56 -4.69 1.77 -6.40
CA ILE A 56 -3.39 2.43 -6.55
C ILE A 56 -3.48 3.88 -6.09
N GLU A 57 -4.53 4.61 -6.46
CA GLU A 57 -4.74 6.00 -6.05
C GLU A 57 -4.80 6.14 -4.52
N LYS A 58 -5.65 5.33 -3.86
CA LYS A 58 -5.76 5.33 -2.38
C LYS A 58 -4.45 4.99 -1.69
N LEU A 59 -3.71 4.01 -2.22
CA LEU A 59 -2.40 3.64 -1.70
C LEU A 59 -1.36 4.75 -1.92
N THR A 60 -1.39 5.44 -3.06
CA THR A 60 -0.48 6.56 -3.35
C THR A 60 -0.73 7.74 -2.43
N MET A 61 -2.00 8.08 -2.18
CA MET A 61 -2.35 9.12 -1.22
C MET A 61 -1.89 8.75 0.21
N ALA A 62 -2.05 7.48 0.60
CA ALA A 62 -1.55 6.97 1.86
C ALA A 62 -0.01 7.04 1.95
N GLU A 63 0.72 6.70 0.89
CA GLU A 63 2.18 6.82 0.79
C GLU A 63 2.59 8.27 1.07
N LEU A 64 1.98 9.24 0.37
CA LEU A 64 2.28 10.67 0.53
C LEU A 64 1.98 11.17 1.95
N LEU A 65 0.86 10.74 2.54
CA LEU A 65 0.49 11.10 3.91
C LEU A 65 1.49 10.57 4.94
N VAL A 66 1.94 9.32 4.77
CA VAL A 66 2.95 8.73 5.65
C VAL A 66 4.30 9.42 5.42
N GLN A 67 4.70 9.66 4.18
CA GLN A 67 5.95 10.33 3.85
C GLN A 67 6.01 11.76 4.41
N ALA A 68 4.89 12.48 4.42
CA ALA A 68 4.81 13.82 5.02
C ALA A 68 4.89 13.80 6.56
N LYS A 69 4.48 12.68 7.20
CA LYS A 69 4.54 12.48 8.66
C LYS A 69 5.83 11.84 9.12
N GLU A 70 6.50 11.07 8.26
CA GLU A 70 7.87 10.63 8.48
C GLU A 70 8.71 11.91 8.50
N PRO A 71 9.33 12.29 9.64
CA PRO A 71 10.16 13.48 9.68
C PRO A 71 11.20 13.29 8.58
N SER A 72 11.21 14.20 7.60
CA SER A 72 12.28 14.30 6.61
C SER A 72 13.60 14.29 7.37
N LYS A 73 14.21 13.10 7.53
CA LYS A 73 15.62 12.94 7.83
C LYS A 73 16.37 13.30 6.54
N SER A 74 16.22 14.54 6.09
CA SER A 74 17.16 15.21 5.23
C SER A 74 17.93 16.17 6.13
N ARG A 75 18.94 15.56 6.74
CA ARG A 75 20.14 16.22 7.21
C ARG A 75 20.99 16.58 6.00
#